data_AF-A0A2X3EWZ7-F1
#
_entry.id   AF-A0A2X3EWZ7-F1
#
_cell.length_a   1.000
_cell.length_b   1.000
_cell.length_c   1.000
_cell.angle_alpha   90.00
_cell.angle_beta   90.00
_cell.angle_gamma   90.00
#
_symmetry.space_group_name_H-M   'P 1'
#
loop_
_entity.id
_entity.type
_entity.pdbx_description
1 polymer ?
#
loop_
_entity_poly.entity_id
_entity_poly.type
_entity_poly.pdbx_seq_one_letter_code
_entity_poly.pdbx_strand_id
1 'polypeptide(L)'
;MLIGHLLWFAGIHGAAIVSGMLQMFWLTNLGMNQQALAQGAPLPHIFMEAFWTFFIVVGGSGATMGLVFCYLRSRSAHLRSIGRLSVVPSLFNINEPVIFGTPIVMNPVFFIPFLLAPMVNAVLAWAAMKLDLIGRVISVVPWTAPAPIGGAWALGWDFRAAILVIVLACVSAIIYFPFFKVYEKQLLAQEAEEAERAEQESQQTA
;
A
#
# COMPACT_ATOMS: atom_id res chain seq x y z
N MET A 1 -13.45 1.54 -0.70
CA MET A 1 -12.20 1.95 -1.37
C MET A 1 -12.12 3.45 -1.59
N LEU A 2 -12.98 4.03 -2.44
CA LEU A 2 -12.91 5.46 -2.82
C LEU A 2 -13.06 6.41 -1.61
N ILE A 3 -14.06 6.16 -0.76
CA ILE A 3 -14.32 6.95 0.45
C ILE A 3 -13.10 6.96 1.40
N GLY A 4 -12.46 5.81 1.62
CA GLY A 4 -11.32 5.69 2.52
C GLY A 4 -10.09 6.47 2.05
N HIS A 5 -9.83 6.51 0.75
CA HIS A 5 -8.68 7.24 0.18
C HIS A 5 -8.97 8.75 0.09
N LEU A 6 -10.24 9.15 -0.13
CA LEU A 6 -10.67 10.56 -0.03
C LEU A 6 -10.53 11.10 1.40
N LEU A 7 -10.89 10.30 2.40
CA LEU A 7 -10.70 10.66 3.80
C LEU A 7 -9.21 10.80 4.15
N TRP A 8 -8.36 9.88 3.68
CA TRP A 8 -6.91 9.97 3.85
C TRP A 8 -6.33 11.22 3.17
N PHE A 9 -6.84 11.60 1.99
CA PHE A 9 -6.46 12.85 1.34
C PHE A 9 -6.84 14.08 2.17
N ALA A 10 -7.96 14.03 2.88
CA ALA A 10 -8.40 15.06 3.83
C ALA A 10 -7.72 14.97 5.22
N GLY A 11 -6.75 14.07 5.41
CA GLY A 11 -6.03 13.89 6.68
C GLY A 11 -6.77 13.07 7.75
N ILE A 12 -7.89 12.45 7.40
CA ILE A 12 -8.65 11.54 8.28
C ILE A 12 -8.22 10.11 7.98
N HIS A 13 -8.02 9.29 9.02
CA HIS A 13 -7.61 7.89 8.87
C HIS A 13 -8.72 7.01 8.25
N GLY A 14 -8.98 7.17 6.96
CA GLY A 14 -10.14 6.61 6.26
C GLY A 14 -10.15 5.08 6.20
N ALA A 15 -8.99 4.44 6.31
CA ALA A 15 -8.89 2.99 6.40
C ALA A 15 -9.63 2.43 7.62
N ALA A 16 -9.56 3.11 8.78
CA ALA A 16 -10.18 2.66 10.03
C ALA A 16 -11.71 2.82 10.02
N ILE A 17 -12.19 3.91 9.41
CA ILE A 17 -13.64 4.17 9.26
C ILE A 17 -14.26 3.14 8.32
N VAL A 18 -13.64 2.93 7.15
CA VAL A 18 -14.16 2.00 6.15
C VAL A 18 -14.05 0.55 6.63
N SER A 19 -12.93 0.15 7.25
CA SER A 19 -12.79 -1.20 7.81
C SER A 19 -13.79 -1.46 8.92
N GLY A 20 -14.02 -0.50 9.82
CA GLY A 20 -15.02 -0.62 10.89
C GLY A 20 -16.44 -0.87 10.38
N MET A 21 -16.82 -0.20 9.28
CA MET A 21 -18.12 -0.44 8.63
C MET A 21 -18.20 -1.79 7.91
N LEU A 22 -17.09 -2.24 7.32
CA LEU A 22 -17.05 -3.49 6.54
C LEU A 22 -16.79 -4.74 7.39
N GLN A 23 -16.34 -4.57 8.63
CA GLN A 23 -15.92 -5.66 9.53
C GLN A 23 -16.98 -6.77 9.65
N MET A 24 -18.25 -6.40 9.87
CA MET A 24 -19.33 -7.38 9.99
C MET A 24 -19.49 -8.21 8.71
N PHE A 25 -19.47 -7.57 7.54
CA PHE A 25 -19.57 -8.27 6.26
C PHE A 25 -18.38 -9.20 6.01
N TRP A 26 -17.17 -8.77 6.37
CA TRP A 26 -15.98 -9.60 6.24
C TRP A 26 -16.02 -10.85 7.12
N LEU A 27 -16.46 -10.72 8.38
CA LEU A 27 -16.60 -11.85 9.29
C LEU A 27 -17.69 -12.82 8.82
N THR A 28 -18.83 -12.31 8.33
CA THR A 28 -19.88 -13.16 7.76
C THR A 28 -19.38 -13.93 6.54
N ASN A 29 -18.70 -13.26 5.60
CA ASN A 29 -18.13 -13.92 4.41
C ASN A 29 -17.08 -14.97 4.78
N LEU A 30 -16.23 -14.68 5.76
CA LEU A 30 -15.23 -15.63 6.25
C LEU A 30 -15.89 -16.86 6.86
N GLY A 31 -16.93 -16.70 7.66
CA GLY A 31 -17.69 -17.81 8.22
C GLY A 31 -18.28 -18.73 7.15
N MET A 32 -18.85 -18.15 6.08
CA MET A 32 -19.37 -18.94 4.95
C MET A 32 -18.26 -19.69 4.20
N ASN A 33 -17.08 -19.07 4.02
CA ASN A 33 -15.92 -19.74 3.44
C ASN A 33 -15.41 -20.89 4.31
N GLN A 34 -15.35 -20.71 5.63
CA GLN A 34 -14.93 -21.75 6.56
C GLN A 34 -15.91 -22.93 6.59
N GLN A 35 -17.21 -22.65 6.52
CA GLN A 35 -18.24 -23.69 6.43
C GLN A 35 -18.13 -24.47 5.12
N ALA A 36 -17.95 -23.78 3.99
CA ALA A 36 -17.74 -24.43 2.69
C ALA A 36 -16.46 -25.29 2.70
N LEU A 37 -15.37 -24.78 3.28
CA LEU A 37 -14.12 -25.53 3.43
C LEU A 37 -14.30 -26.81 4.24
N ALA A 38 -15.01 -26.75 5.37
CA ALA A 38 -15.29 -27.92 6.21
C ALA A 38 -16.12 -29.00 5.49
N GLN A 39 -16.90 -28.61 4.49
CA GLN A 39 -17.71 -29.49 3.65
C GLN A 39 -17.01 -29.93 2.36
N GLY A 40 -15.77 -29.49 2.13
CA GLY A 40 -15.06 -29.72 0.86
C GLY A 40 -15.70 -29.03 -0.35
N ALA A 41 -16.56 -28.04 -0.12
CA ALA A 41 -17.27 -27.30 -1.16
C ALA A 41 -16.44 -26.08 -1.66
N PRO A 42 -16.71 -25.58 -2.88
CA PRO A 42 -16.08 -24.37 -3.39
C PRO A 42 -16.31 -23.16 -2.48
N LEU A 43 -15.26 -22.38 -2.22
CA LEU A 43 -15.29 -21.21 -1.35
C LEU A 43 -16.11 -20.08 -2.00
N PRO A 44 -17.26 -19.63 -1.46
CA PRO A 44 -18.16 -18.72 -2.17
C PRO A 44 -17.67 -17.26 -2.25
N HIS A 45 -16.92 -16.77 -1.26
CA HIS A 45 -16.58 -15.35 -1.14
C HIS A 45 -15.09 -15.05 -1.39
N ILE A 46 -14.84 -13.89 -1.99
CA ILE A 46 -13.50 -13.35 -2.29
C ILE A 46 -13.18 -12.16 -1.39
N PHE A 47 -14.13 -11.24 -1.22
CA PHE A 47 -13.89 -9.97 -0.54
C PHE A 47 -14.04 -10.09 0.99
N MET A 48 -12.89 -10.09 1.68
CA MET A 48 -12.73 -10.21 3.13
C MET A 48 -11.58 -9.32 3.61
N GLU A 49 -11.38 -9.22 4.92
CA GLU A 49 -10.32 -8.39 5.53
C GLU A 49 -8.93 -8.71 4.99
N ALA A 50 -8.53 -9.99 4.95
CA ALA A 50 -7.21 -10.38 4.44
C ALA A 50 -7.03 -10.07 2.95
N PHE A 51 -8.11 -10.13 2.16
CA PHE A 51 -8.11 -9.71 0.75
C PHE A 51 -7.78 -8.22 0.65
N TRP A 52 -8.43 -7.39 1.46
CA TRP A 52 -8.16 -5.96 1.53
C TRP A 52 -6.71 -5.70 1.95
N THR A 53 -6.30 -6.22 3.10
CA THR A 53 -5.02 -5.86 3.73
C THR A 53 -3.82 -6.34 2.94
N PHE A 54 -3.77 -7.61 2.53
CA PHE A 54 -2.56 -8.18 1.95
C PHE A 54 -2.47 -8.07 0.44
N PHE A 55 -3.58 -7.83 -0.26
CA PHE A 55 -3.57 -7.76 -1.72
C PHE A 55 -3.89 -6.36 -2.24
N ILE A 56 -4.79 -5.60 -1.59
CA ILE A 56 -5.16 -4.30 -2.13
C ILE A 56 -4.21 -3.21 -1.63
N VAL A 57 -4.10 -3.08 -0.31
CA VAL A 57 -3.35 -1.99 0.35
C VAL A 57 -1.97 -2.48 0.81
N VAL A 58 -1.21 -3.07 -0.13
CA VAL A 58 0.11 -3.64 0.15
C VAL A 58 1.06 -2.57 0.68
N GLY A 59 1.52 -2.75 1.91
CA GLY A 59 2.37 -1.80 2.60
C GLY A 59 1.65 -0.57 3.13
N GLY A 60 0.35 -0.68 3.39
CA GLY A 60 -0.51 0.33 3.98
C GLY A 60 -1.41 1.04 2.97
N SER A 61 -2.12 2.08 3.44
CA SER A 61 -3.07 2.84 2.61
C SER A 61 -2.41 3.35 1.32
N GLY A 62 -3.11 3.26 0.19
CA GLY A 62 -2.56 3.65 -1.11
C GLY A 62 -1.60 2.63 -1.75
N ALA A 63 -1.41 1.44 -1.14
CA ALA A 63 -0.45 0.44 -1.62
C ALA A 63 0.99 1.01 -1.69
N THR A 64 1.38 1.71 -0.62
CA THR A 64 2.62 2.50 -0.52
C THR A 64 3.91 1.71 -0.58
N MET A 65 3.87 0.37 -0.49
CA MET A 65 5.08 -0.45 -0.67
C MET A 65 5.80 -0.14 -1.99
N GLY A 66 5.03 0.05 -3.07
CA GLY A 66 5.60 0.39 -4.38
C GLY A 66 6.35 1.71 -4.37
N LEU A 67 5.84 2.70 -3.64
CA LEU A 67 6.45 4.02 -3.49
C LEU A 67 7.73 3.96 -2.64
N VAL A 68 7.75 3.15 -1.59
CA VAL A 68 8.96 2.92 -0.78
C VAL A 68 10.10 2.35 -1.61
N PHE A 69 9.81 1.41 -2.53
CA PHE A 69 10.82 0.93 -3.47
C PHE A 69 11.37 2.03 -4.38
N CYS A 70 10.52 2.97 -4.83
CA CYS A 70 10.98 4.13 -5.58
C CYS A 70 11.88 5.04 -4.72
N TYR A 71 11.52 5.29 -3.47
CA TYR A 71 12.27 6.15 -2.55
C TYR A 71 13.66 5.62 -2.22
N LEU A 72 13.81 4.31 -2.04
CA LEU A 72 15.12 3.69 -1.81
C LEU A 72 16.11 3.95 -2.95
N ARG A 73 15.60 4.16 -4.19
CA ARG A 73 16.40 4.46 -5.39
C ARG A 73 16.38 5.94 -5.76
N SER A 74 15.81 6.81 -4.93
CA SER A 74 15.74 8.24 -5.18
C SER A 74 17.11 8.90 -5.17
N ARG A 75 17.28 9.96 -5.96
CA ARG A 75 18.45 10.85 -5.97
C ARG A 75 18.42 11.86 -4.81
N SER A 76 17.23 12.34 -4.42
CA SER A 76 17.08 13.21 -3.25
C SER A 76 17.45 12.45 -1.97
N ALA A 77 18.28 13.08 -1.14
CA ALA A 77 18.70 12.54 0.14
C ALA A 77 17.50 12.41 1.11
N HIS A 78 16.58 13.38 1.07
CA HIS A 78 15.37 13.40 1.88
C HIS A 78 14.47 12.19 1.56
N LEU A 79 14.13 11.98 0.28
CA LEU A 79 13.31 10.83 -0.14
C LEU A 79 13.98 9.49 0.17
N ARG A 80 15.30 9.38 -0.02
CA ARG A 80 16.06 8.17 0.31
C ARG A 80 16.09 7.89 1.82
N SER A 81 16.06 8.93 2.64
CA SER A 81 15.93 8.80 4.10
C SER A 81 14.57 8.20 4.47
N ILE A 82 13.48 8.76 3.91
CA ILE A 82 12.12 8.26 4.12
C ILE A 82 11.98 6.82 3.68
N GLY A 83 12.50 6.46 2.50
CA GLY A 83 12.47 5.07 2.00
C GLY A 83 13.14 4.08 2.96
N ARG A 84 14.30 4.43 3.54
CA ARG A 84 15.02 3.59 4.50
C ARG A 84 14.27 3.45 5.83
N LEU A 85 13.67 4.53 6.33
CA LEU A 85 12.89 4.50 7.56
C LEU A 85 11.56 3.75 7.39
N SER A 86 11.01 3.73 6.17
CA SER A 86 9.68 3.19 5.88
C SER A 86 9.67 1.73 5.45
N VAL A 87 10.77 1.19 4.91
CA VAL A 87 10.78 -0.17 4.32
C VAL A 87 10.37 -1.26 5.31
N VAL A 88 10.86 -1.20 6.55
CA VAL A 88 10.50 -2.18 7.58
C VAL A 88 9.04 -1.98 8.00
N PRO A 89 8.58 -0.81 8.46
CA PRO A 89 7.17 -0.58 8.78
C PRO A 89 6.22 -1.00 7.65
N SER A 90 6.53 -0.66 6.41
CA SER A 90 5.69 -0.98 5.26
C SER A 90 5.59 -2.48 5.01
N LEU A 91 6.60 -3.30 5.35
CA LEU A 91 6.45 -4.75 5.24
C LEU A 91 5.35 -5.29 6.14
N PHE A 92 5.13 -4.64 7.28
CA PHE A 92 4.08 -4.93 8.27
C PHE A 92 2.82 -4.08 8.03
N ASN A 93 2.64 -3.51 6.83
CA ASN A 93 1.51 -2.67 6.43
C ASN A 93 1.35 -1.36 7.25
N ILE A 94 2.42 -0.89 7.88
CA ILE A 94 2.49 0.39 8.60
C ILE A 94 3.12 1.43 7.68
N ASN A 95 2.42 2.53 7.41
CA ASN A 95 2.80 3.48 6.35
C ASN A 95 2.80 4.96 6.75
N GLU A 96 2.60 5.26 8.03
CA GLU A 96 2.70 6.59 8.60
C GLU A 96 4.03 7.29 8.26
N PRO A 97 5.20 6.62 8.30
CA PRO A 97 6.45 7.24 7.87
C PRO A 97 6.44 7.71 6.42
N VAL A 98 5.68 7.04 5.54
CA VAL A 98 5.54 7.40 4.13
C VAL A 98 4.54 8.55 3.96
N ILE A 99 3.38 8.45 4.61
CA ILE A 99 2.24 9.37 4.47
C ILE A 99 2.54 10.75 5.07
N PHE A 100 3.27 10.78 6.18
CA PHE A 100 3.65 12.03 6.84
C PHE A 100 5.06 12.48 6.45
N GLY A 101 5.99 11.54 6.18
CA GLY A 101 7.36 11.88 5.81
C GLY A 101 7.46 12.44 4.39
N THR A 102 6.76 11.83 3.43
CA THR A 102 6.38 12.54 2.20
C THR A 102 4.99 13.06 2.47
N PRO A 103 4.71 14.37 2.43
CA PRO A 103 3.36 14.89 2.67
C PRO A 103 2.44 14.45 1.53
N ILE A 104 2.01 13.18 1.53
CA ILE A 104 1.11 12.59 0.53
C ILE A 104 -0.29 13.15 0.78
N VAL A 105 -0.62 13.35 2.06
CA VAL A 105 -1.81 14.07 2.50
C VAL A 105 -1.77 15.47 1.89
N MET A 106 -2.84 15.87 1.19
CA MET A 106 -2.97 17.13 0.44
C MET A 106 -2.04 17.33 -0.77
N ASN A 107 -1.20 16.37 -1.15
CA ASN A 107 -0.35 16.53 -2.34
C ASN A 107 -1.06 16.04 -3.61
N PRO A 108 -1.38 16.94 -4.55
CA PRO A 108 -2.12 16.58 -5.76
C PRO A 108 -1.32 15.65 -6.70
N VAL A 109 0.01 15.67 -6.63
CA VAL A 109 0.88 14.78 -7.44
C VAL A 109 0.66 13.32 -7.04
N PHE A 110 0.54 13.05 -5.73
CA PHE A 110 0.35 11.69 -5.23
C PHE A 110 -1.11 11.27 -5.12
N PHE A 111 -2.07 12.18 -5.22
CA PHE A 111 -3.50 11.85 -5.14
C PHE A 111 -3.93 10.79 -6.17
N ILE A 112 -3.51 10.94 -7.42
CA ILE A 112 -3.84 10.01 -8.51
C ILE A 112 -3.28 8.60 -8.24
N PRO A 113 -1.96 8.40 -8.05
CA PRO A 113 -1.43 7.06 -7.81
C PRO A 113 -1.91 6.47 -6.49
N PHE A 114 -2.18 7.29 -5.46
CA PHE A 114 -2.71 6.84 -4.18
C PHE A 114 -4.10 6.23 -4.27
N LEU A 115 -4.94 6.70 -5.20
CA LEU A 115 -6.22 6.09 -5.49
C LEU A 115 -6.10 4.93 -6.51
N LEU A 116 -5.29 5.11 -7.54
CA LEU A 116 -5.20 4.19 -8.67
C LEU A 116 -4.52 2.86 -8.31
N ALA A 117 -3.42 2.90 -7.55
CA ALA A 117 -2.67 1.68 -7.24
C ALA A 117 -3.50 0.62 -6.46
N PRO A 118 -4.21 0.98 -5.38
CA PRO A 118 -5.12 0.04 -4.71
C PRO A 118 -6.25 -0.46 -5.61
N MET A 119 -6.79 0.39 -6.50
CA MET A 119 -7.83 -0.03 -7.44
C MET A 119 -7.34 -1.08 -8.44
N VAL A 120 -6.17 -0.85 -9.03
CA VAL A 120 -5.54 -1.82 -9.93
C VAL A 120 -5.24 -3.12 -9.19
N ASN A 121 -4.68 -3.03 -7.99
CA ASN A 121 -4.40 -4.20 -7.16
C ASN A 121 -5.67 -4.99 -6.82
N ALA A 122 -6.78 -4.31 -6.50
CA ALA A 122 -8.06 -4.96 -6.24
C ALA A 122 -8.56 -5.76 -7.45
N VAL A 123 -8.47 -5.19 -8.66
CA VAL A 123 -8.89 -5.88 -9.89
C VAL A 123 -8.00 -7.09 -10.18
N LEU A 124 -6.69 -6.93 -10.07
CA LEU A 124 -5.73 -8.02 -10.31
C LEU A 124 -5.91 -9.16 -9.29
N ALA A 125 -6.02 -8.83 -8.01
CA ALA A 125 -6.20 -9.82 -6.95
C ALA A 125 -7.57 -10.52 -7.07
N TRP A 126 -8.63 -9.77 -7.36
CA TRP A 126 -9.96 -10.35 -7.59
C TRP A 126 -9.95 -11.30 -8.79
N ALA A 127 -9.32 -10.90 -9.90
CA ALA A 127 -9.20 -11.76 -11.07
C ALA A 127 -8.42 -13.04 -10.76
N ALA A 128 -7.32 -12.94 -10.01
CA ALA A 128 -6.52 -14.10 -9.60
C ALA A 128 -7.34 -15.10 -8.75
N MET A 129 -8.16 -14.62 -7.80
CA MET A 129 -9.03 -15.46 -6.99
C MET A 129 -10.27 -15.97 -7.76
N LYS A 130 -10.77 -15.20 -8.73
CA LYS A 130 -11.96 -15.55 -9.53
C LYS A 130 -11.64 -16.60 -10.60
N LEU A 131 -10.44 -16.56 -11.15
CA LEU A 131 -9.92 -17.54 -12.11
C LEU A 131 -9.24 -18.74 -11.42
N ASP A 132 -9.35 -18.83 -10.09
CA ASP A 132 -8.77 -19.89 -9.25
C ASP A 132 -7.25 -20.09 -9.47
N LEU A 133 -6.54 -19.00 -9.82
CA LEU A 133 -5.06 -18.99 -9.91
C LEU A 133 -4.44 -19.09 -8.51
N ILE A 134 -5.13 -18.54 -7.52
CA ILE A 134 -4.82 -18.62 -6.09
C ILE A 134 -6.08 -19.03 -5.31
N GLY A 135 -5.89 -19.52 -4.09
CA GLY A 135 -7.00 -19.82 -3.17
C GLY A 135 -7.82 -18.59 -2.76
N ARG A 136 -8.81 -18.79 -1.88
CA ARG A 136 -9.58 -17.70 -1.25
C ARG A 136 -9.32 -17.69 0.25
N VAL A 137 -9.64 -16.58 0.90
CA VAL A 137 -9.37 -16.42 2.34
C VAL A 137 -10.21 -17.41 3.16
N ILE A 138 -9.54 -18.10 4.08
CA ILE A 138 -10.13 -19.11 4.98
C ILE A 138 -9.77 -18.88 6.46
N SER A 139 -8.81 -18.00 6.75
CA SER A 139 -8.35 -17.72 8.11
C SER A 139 -8.26 -16.22 8.39
N VAL A 140 -8.38 -15.87 9.67
CA VAL A 140 -8.04 -14.53 10.16
C VAL A 140 -6.54 -14.46 10.35
N VAL A 141 -5.93 -13.38 9.85
CA VAL A 141 -4.50 -13.12 9.98
C VAL A 141 -4.33 -11.69 10.49
N PRO A 142 -3.46 -11.45 11.49
CA PRO A 142 -3.19 -10.10 11.97
C PRO A 142 -2.75 -9.20 10.81
N TRP A 143 -3.37 -8.02 10.68
CA TRP A 143 -3.09 -7.11 9.56
C TRP A 143 -1.62 -6.63 9.51
N THR A 144 -0.92 -6.69 10.64
CA THR A 144 0.51 -6.39 10.75
C THR A 144 1.40 -7.53 10.29
N ALA A 145 0.88 -8.72 9.95
CA ALA A 145 1.69 -9.79 9.40
C ALA A 145 2.44 -9.32 8.14
N PRO A 146 3.72 -9.71 7.95
CA PRO A 146 4.47 -9.33 6.76
C PRO A 146 3.69 -9.69 5.49
N ALA A 147 3.43 -8.72 4.61
CA ALA A 147 2.36 -8.86 3.61
C ALA A 147 2.41 -10.16 2.75
N PRO A 148 3.57 -10.62 2.24
CA PRO A 148 3.63 -11.88 1.50
C PRO A 148 3.29 -13.11 2.36
N ILE A 149 3.73 -13.12 3.62
CA ILE A 149 3.45 -14.21 4.57
C ILE A 149 1.98 -14.17 4.98
N GLY A 150 1.45 -12.99 5.26
CA GLY A 150 0.05 -12.80 5.62
C GLY A 150 -0.90 -13.24 4.51
N GLY A 151 -0.59 -12.92 3.26
CA GLY A 151 -1.36 -13.36 2.08
C GLY A 151 -1.38 -14.87 1.91
N ALA A 152 -0.24 -15.55 2.06
CA ALA A 152 -0.19 -17.01 2.00
C ALA A 152 -0.94 -17.66 3.17
N TRP A 153 -0.71 -17.18 4.40
CA TRP A 153 -1.34 -17.70 5.61
C TRP A 153 -2.87 -17.57 5.55
N ALA A 154 -3.39 -16.44 5.05
CA ALA A 154 -4.82 -16.19 4.90
C ALA A 154 -5.52 -17.23 3.99
N LEU A 155 -4.78 -17.79 3.03
CA LEU A 155 -5.24 -18.77 2.03
C LEU A 155 -4.84 -20.21 2.39
N GLY A 156 -4.41 -20.48 3.63
CA GLY A 156 -3.99 -21.82 4.04
C GLY A 156 -2.59 -22.22 3.59
N TRP A 157 -1.65 -21.27 3.59
CA TRP A 157 -0.27 -21.41 3.12
C TRP A 157 -0.12 -21.61 1.60
N ASP A 158 -1.02 -21.02 0.82
CA ASP A 158 -0.86 -20.95 -0.63
C ASP A 158 0.28 -19.99 -1.01
N PHE A 159 1.44 -20.54 -1.36
CA PHE A 159 2.62 -19.75 -1.76
C PHE A 159 2.40 -18.90 -3.01
N ARG A 160 1.42 -19.25 -3.86
CA ARG A 160 1.07 -18.45 -5.05
C ARG A 160 0.52 -17.08 -4.63
N ALA A 161 -0.13 -17.02 -3.48
CA ALA A 161 -0.59 -15.77 -2.88
C ALA A 161 0.58 -14.86 -2.50
N ALA A 162 1.63 -15.40 -1.87
CA ALA A 162 2.83 -14.63 -1.53
C ALA A 162 3.51 -14.04 -2.78
N ILE A 163 3.58 -14.82 -3.86
CA ILE A 163 4.08 -14.35 -5.16
C ILE A 163 3.20 -13.22 -5.70
N LEU A 164 1.88 -13.37 -5.64
CA LEU A 164 0.96 -12.32 -6.07
C LEU A 164 1.15 -11.02 -5.27
N VAL A 165 1.35 -11.08 -3.95
CA VAL A 165 1.63 -9.87 -3.15
C VAL A 165 2.88 -9.14 -3.64
N ILE A 166 3.93 -9.86 -3.98
CA ILE A 166 5.16 -9.27 -4.55
C ILE A 166 4.87 -8.62 -5.90
N VAL A 167 4.12 -9.30 -6.77
CA VAL A 167 3.71 -8.77 -8.08
C VAL A 167 2.89 -7.48 -7.91
N LEU A 168 1.93 -7.47 -6.98
CA LEU A 168 1.10 -6.30 -6.68
C LEU A 168 1.94 -5.13 -6.15
N ALA A 169 2.94 -5.39 -5.31
CA ALA A 169 3.87 -4.36 -4.87
C ALA A 169 4.69 -3.77 -6.04
N CYS A 170 5.11 -4.61 -6.99
CA CYS A 170 5.77 -4.15 -8.23
C CYS A 170 4.82 -3.35 -9.12
N VAL A 171 3.56 -3.77 -9.28
CA VAL A 171 2.53 -3.03 -10.03
C VAL A 171 2.31 -1.65 -9.40
N SER A 172 2.17 -1.58 -8.07
CA SER A 172 2.12 -0.30 -7.36
C SER A 172 3.36 0.54 -7.66
N ALA A 173 4.57 -0.03 -7.64
CA ALA A 173 5.79 0.71 -7.95
C ALA A 173 5.77 1.30 -9.37
N ILE A 174 5.29 0.55 -10.36
CA ILE A 174 5.13 1.02 -11.75
C ILE A 174 4.15 2.18 -11.83
N ILE A 175 3.01 2.10 -11.12
CA ILE A 175 1.98 3.15 -11.09
C ILE A 175 2.52 4.41 -10.42
N TYR A 176 3.25 4.28 -9.31
CA TYR A 176 3.82 5.41 -8.57
C TYR A 176 5.02 6.03 -9.29
N PHE A 177 5.77 5.28 -10.07
CA PHE A 177 7.03 5.72 -10.68
C PHE A 177 6.97 7.07 -11.44
N PRO A 178 6.01 7.32 -12.35
CA PRO A 178 5.96 8.59 -13.07
C PRO A 178 5.71 9.78 -12.11
N PHE A 179 4.83 9.62 -11.13
CA PHE A 179 4.51 10.67 -10.16
C PHE A 179 5.66 10.91 -9.19
N PHE A 180 6.31 9.83 -8.75
CA PHE A 180 7.54 9.89 -7.98
C PHE A 180 8.63 10.69 -8.72
N LYS A 181 8.81 10.48 -10.03
CA LYS A 181 9.81 11.23 -10.81
C LYS A 181 9.51 12.72 -10.93
N VAL A 182 8.24 13.09 -11.05
CA VAL A 182 7.83 14.50 -11.01
C VAL A 182 8.17 15.13 -9.66
N TYR A 183 7.81 14.45 -8.57
CA TYR A 183 8.07 14.94 -7.21
C TYR A 183 9.57 14.98 -6.86
N GLU A 184 10.33 13.95 -7.24
CA GLU A 184 11.79 13.90 -7.08
C GLU A 184 12.47 15.09 -7.76
N LYS A 185 12.02 15.45 -8.98
CA LYS A 185 12.56 16.61 -9.70
C LYS A 185 12.26 17.94 -8.99
N GLN A 186 11.04 18.09 -8.45
CA GLN A 186 10.66 19.30 -7.70
C GLN A 186 11.52 19.45 -6.44
N LEU A 187 11.72 18.36 -5.71
CA LEU A 187 12.49 18.38 -4.47
C LEU A 187 13.98 18.65 -4.73
N LEU A 188 14.57 18.06 -5.78
CA LEU A 188 15.96 18.34 -6.16
C LEU A 188 16.16 19.80 -6.57
N ALA A 189 15.17 20.42 -7.23
CA ALA A 189 15.24 21.84 -7.56
C ALA A 189 15.20 22.73 -6.31
N GLN A 190 14.34 22.39 -5.34
CA GLN A 190 14.28 23.07 -4.05
C GLN A 190 15.58 22.91 -3.24
N GLU A 191 16.12 21.69 -3.16
CA GLU A 191 17.40 21.41 -2.48
C GLU A 191 18.56 22.22 -3.11
N ALA A 192 18.55 22.43 -4.43
CA ALA A 192 19.54 23.25 -5.13
C ALA A 192 19.38 24.75 -4.84
N GLU A 193 18.15 25.28 -4.90
CA GLU A 193 17.87 26.69 -4.60
C GLU A 193 18.22 27.05 -3.14
N GLU A 194 17.95 26.15 -2.19
CA GLU A 194 18.32 26.33 -0.78
C GLU A 194 19.84 26.34 -0.57
N ALA A 195 20.57 25.47 -1.28
CA ALA A 195 22.03 25.45 -1.22
C ALA A 195 22.65 26.75 -1.78
N GLU A 196 22.14 27.25 -2.91
CA GLU A 196 22.58 28.53 -3.49
C GLU A 196 22.31 29.72 -2.55
N ARG A 197 21.15 29.75 -1.88
CA ARG A 197 20.85 30.79 -0.88
C ARG A 197 21.77 30.73 0.33
N ALA A 198 22.04 29.53 0.86
CA ALA A 198 22.92 29.37 2.01
C ALA A 198 24.36 29.81 1.69
N GLU A 199 24.85 29.53 0.48
CA GLU A 199 26.15 30.03 0.02
C GLU A 199 26.17 31.56 -0.06
N GLN A 200 25.13 32.19 -0.63
CA GLN A 200 25.04 33.66 -0.71
C GLN A 200 24.99 34.32 0.67
N GLU A 201 24.23 33.76 1.62
CA GLU A 201 24.17 34.26 2.99
C GLU A 201 25.53 34.15 3.71
N SER A 202 26.25 33.03 3.52
CA SER A 202 27.60 32.84 4.08
C SER A 202 28.63 33.82 3.51
N GLN A 203 28.51 34.20 2.24
CA GLN A 203 29.38 35.18 1.59
C GLN A 203 29.05 36.62 2.00
N GLN A 204 27.81 36.92 2.41
CA GLN A 204 27.41 38.23 2.91
C GLN A 204 27.74 38.45 4.39
N THR A 205 27.94 37.38 5.16
CA THR A 205 28.29 37.43 6.59
C THR A 205 29.80 37.28 6.87
N ALA A 206 30.60 36.99 5.84
CA ALA A 206 32.06 36.92 5.88
C ALA A 206 32.72 38.26 5.47
#